data_AF-A0A2N1R6P3-F1
#
_entry.id   AF-A0A2N1R6P3-F1
#
_cell.length_a   1.000
_cell.length_b   1.000
_cell.length_c   1.000
_cell.angle_alpha   90.00
_cell.angle_beta   90.00
_cell.angle_gamma   90.00
#
_symmetry.space_group_name_H-M   'P 1'
#
loop_
_entity.id
_entity.type
_entity.pdbx_description
1 polymer ?
#
loop_
_entity_poly.entity_id
_entity_poly.type
_entity_poly.pdbx_seq_one_letter_code
_entity_poly.pdbx_strand_id
1 'polypeptide(L)'
;MFLTVYLAAAVAALFYAIFPVIGAFVVREQWRQFRRSVIRSAALPELSPAVLGSPCTALGRFRAQGEVDAIGGQHELWIAGHMACIVDLHDAWVYVLTGGQDDCRVERLRWRALPSVGAGTRAFVAGSASFTGGRTVFGPSGKDSPLVILHDGDDEDLIRRAVKHGRHGNEYWNPVTQVSLALGVAAMSGILSLSRLGGMPSLVTALTLCAAFSPILPLLPPGVVGFFLYRWLWKRALRLRSLRDMEVLDDGWSRKARALRAMASKATAASAAAFVVSFAVNAWLTVFLLRRFL
;
A
#
# COMPACT_ATOMS: atom_id res chain seq x y z
N MET A 1 16.50 28.44 -26.23
CA MET A 1 15.69 29.08 -25.17
C MET A 1 14.68 28.11 -24.54
N PHE A 2 13.82 27.46 -25.33
CA PHE A 2 12.79 26.55 -24.79
C PHE A 2 13.31 25.20 -24.26
N LEU A 3 14.55 24.81 -24.56
CA LEU A 3 15.15 23.56 -24.08
C LEU A 3 15.06 23.44 -22.55
N THR A 4 15.33 24.52 -21.82
CA THR A 4 15.23 24.54 -20.35
C THR A 4 13.80 24.31 -19.87
N VAL A 5 12.80 24.90 -20.56
CA VAL A 5 11.38 24.71 -20.22
C VAL A 5 10.97 23.28 -20.50
N TYR A 6 11.34 22.72 -21.64
CA TYR A 6 11.04 21.33 -21.97
C TYR A 6 11.70 20.35 -21.00
N LEU A 7 12.96 20.60 -20.62
CA LEU A 7 13.67 19.78 -19.65
C LEU A 7 13.02 19.87 -18.26
N ALA A 8 12.67 21.07 -17.79
CA ALA A 8 11.96 21.26 -16.53
C ALA A 8 10.58 20.59 -16.57
N ALA A 9 9.80 20.77 -17.64
CA ALA A 9 8.51 20.12 -17.79
C ALA A 9 8.64 18.58 -17.80
N ALA A 10 9.64 18.03 -18.49
CA ALA A 10 9.92 16.60 -18.52
C ALA A 10 10.30 16.06 -17.13
N VAL A 11 11.19 16.75 -16.41
CA VAL A 11 11.59 16.37 -15.04
C VAL A 11 10.39 16.46 -14.09
N ALA A 12 9.58 17.51 -14.17
CA ALA A 12 8.38 17.65 -13.35
C ALA A 12 7.39 16.52 -13.64
N ALA A 13 7.12 16.22 -14.91
CA ALA A 13 6.23 15.15 -15.32
C ALA A 13 6.73 13.78 -14.82
N LEU A 14 8.01 13.49 -14.97
CA LEU A 14 8.60 12.21 -14.56
C LEU A 14 8.59 12.04 -13.03
N PHE A 15 9.18 13.00 -12.31
CA PHE A 15 9.46 12.85 -10.88
C PHE A 15 8.31 13.29 -9.97
N TYR A 16 7.45 14.20 -10.42
CA TYR A 16 6.35 14.71 -9.59
C TYR A 16 4.99 14.12 -9.96
N ALA A 17 4.87 13.46 -11.13
CA ALA A 17 3.62 12.82 -11.54
C ALA A 17 3.79 11.32 -11.87
N ILE A 18 4.60 10.95 -12.86
CA ILE A 18 4.66 9.59 -13.40
C ILE A 18 5.14 8.59 -12.35
N PHE A 19 6.31 8.80 -11.75
CA PHE A 19 6.83 7.87 -10.74
C PHE A 19 5.95 7.78 -9.48
N PRO A 20 5.43 8.88 -8.89
CA PRO A 20 4.46 8.79 -7.81
C PRO A 20 3.20 7.98 -8.18
N VAL A 21 2.68 8.17 -9.40
CA VAL A 21 1.51 7.43 -9.89
C VAL A 21 1.83 5.94 -10.04
N ILE A 22 2.97 5.59 -10.64
CA ILE A 22 3.44 4.20 -10.76
C ILE A 22 3.57 3.59 -9.36
N GLY A 23 4.22 4.27 -8.42
CA GLY A 23 4.34 3.83 -7.02
C GLY A 23 2.98 3.56 -6.38
N ALA A 24 2.00 4.44 -6.58
CA ALA A 24 0.64 4.25 -6.08
C ALA A 24 -0.05 3.02 -6.69
N PHE A 25 0.16 2.74 -7.98
CA PHE A 25 -0.36 1.53 -8.64
C PHE A 25 0.32 0.26 -8.12
N VAL A 26 1.64 0.27 -7.92
CA VAL A 26 2.37 -0.86 -7.34
C VAL A 26 1.86 -1.18 -5.94
N VAL A 27 1.77 -0.17 -5.06
CA VAL A 27 1.22 -0.32 -3.71
C VAL A 27 -0.22 -0.84 -3.76
N ARG A 28 -1.04 -0.30 -4.66
CA ARG A 28 -2.43 -0.73 -4.83
C ARG A 28 -2.54 -2.20 -5.25
N GLU A 29 -1.69 -2.67 -6.16
CA GLU A 29 -1.72 -4.08 -6.57
C GLU A 29 -1.21 -5.00 -5.48
N GLN A 30 -0.17 -4.61 -4.73
CA GLN A 30 0.30 -5.37 -3.56
C GLN A 30 -0.82 -5.59 -2.55
N TRP A 31 -1.57 -4.54 -2.20
CA TRP A 31 -2.70 -4.66 -1.28
C TRP A 31 -3.88 -5.46 -1.86
N ARG A 32 -4.08 -5.43 -3.18
CA ARG A 32 -5.07 -6.31 -3.83
C ARG A 32 -4.64 -7.77 -3.75
N GLN A 33 -3.37 -8.07 -3.98
CA GLN A 33 -2.82 -9.41 -3.83
C GLN A 33 -2.96 -9.90 -2.39
N PHE A 34 -2.58 -9.08 -1.41
CA PHE A 34 -2.78 -9.39 0.01
C PHE A 34 -4.24 -9.76 0.32
N ARG A 35 -5.20 -8.91 -0.02
CA ARG A 35 -6.62 -9.21 0.24
C ARG A 35 -7.11 -10.46 -0.48
N ARG A 36 -6.70 -10.69 -1.73
CA ARG A 36 -7.03 -11.94 -2.45
C ARG A 36 -6.45 -13.15 -1.73
N SER A 37 -5.22 -13.07 -1.22
CA SER A 37 -4.60 -14.14 -0.46
C SER A 37 -5.34 -14.41 0.86
N VAL A 38 -5.70 -13.36 1.61
CA VAL A 38 -6.49 -13.46 2.84
C VAL A 38 -7.85 -14.14 2.60
N ILE A 39 -8.59 -13.68 1.58
CA ILE A 39 -9.89 -14.26 1.23
C ILE A 39 -9.75 -15.72 0.79
N ARG A 40 -8.74 -16.04 -0.04
CA ARG A 40 -8.47 -17.42 -0.45
C ARG A 40 -8.10 -18.31 0.73
N SER A 41 -7.31 -17.80 1.68
CA SER A 41 -6.93 -18.55 2.87
C SER A 41 -8.10 -18.80 3.82
N ALA A 42 -9.11 -17.94 3.83
CA ALA A 42 -10.32 -18.15 4.62
C ALA A 42 -11.12 -19.39 4.18
N ALA A 43 -10.98 -19.82 2.92
CA ALA A 43 -11.62 -21.03 2.40
C ALA A 43 -10.77 -22.30 2.54
N LEU A 44 -9.53 -22.20 3.05
CA LEU A 44 -8.67 -23.37 3.23
C LEU A 44 -9.11 -24.17 4.46
N PRO A 45 -8.97 -25.51 4.42
CA PRO A 45 -9.19 -26.35 5.58
C PRO A 45 -8.20 -25.99 6.68
N GLU A 46 -8.68 -26.03 7.91
CA GLU A 46 -7.85 -25.82 9.09
C GLU A 46 -7.01 -27.06 9.39
N LEU A 47 -5.75 -26.83 9.75
CA LEU A 47 -4.84 -27.89 10.12
C LEU A 47 -5.29 -28.49 11.45
N SER A 48 -5.82 -29.71 11.40
CA SER A 48 -6.30 -30.44 12.57
C SER A 48 -5.60 -31.79 12.72
N PRO A 49 -5.51 -32.35 13.95
CA PRO A 49 -4.89 -33.66 14.20
C PRO A 49 -5.46 -34.79 13.34
N ALA A 50 -6.74 -34.71 12.96
CA ALA A 50 -7.40 -35.70 12.12
C ALA A 50 -6.76 -35.83 10.71
N VAL A 51 -6.10 -34.77 10.23
CA VAL A 51 -5.45 -34.76 8.91
C VAL A 51 -4.16 -35.57 8.88
N LEU A 52 -3.52 -35.80 10.04
CA LEU A 52 -2.25 -36.54 10.17
C LEU A 52 -2.41 -38.06 10.05
N GLY A 53 -3.63 -38.58 9.91
CA GLY A 53 -3.89 -40.02 9.81
C GLY A 53 -3.44 -40.68 8.51
N SER A 54 -2.98 -39.90 7.52
CA SER A 54 -2.59 -40.41 6.20
C SER A 54 -1.06 -40.28 5.99
N PRO A 55 -0.34 -41.34 5.59
CA PRO A 55 1.13 -41.36 5.49
C PRO A 55 1.73 -40.51 4.33
N CYS A 56 0.95 -39.58 3.78
CA CYS A 56 1.41 -38.69 2.72
C CYS A 56 2.26 -37.54 3.28
N THR A 57 3.49 -37.42 2.80
CA THR A 57 4.41 -36.32 3.09
C THR A 57 3.92 -34.95 2.61
N ALA A 58 3.07 -34.92 1.57
CA ALA A 58 2.42 -33.71 1.09
C ALA A 58 0.96 -33.66 1.56
N LEU A 59 0.65 -32.74 2.48
CA LEU A 59 -0.71 -32.60 3.01
C LEU A 59 -1.57 -31.79 2.04
N GLY A 60 -1.00 -30.81 1.33
CA GLY A 60 -1.73 -29.89 0.45
C GLY A 60 -1.74 -28.47 1.00
N ARG A 61 -2.82 -27.72 0.80
CA ARG A 61 -2.95 -26.34 1.30
C ARG A 61 -3.87 -26.27 2.51
N PHE A 62 -3.37 -25.71 3.60
CA PHE A 62 -4.10 -25.55 4.85
C PHE A 62 -3.96 -24.13 5.38
N ARG A 63 -4.78 -23.82 6.38
CA ARG A 63 -4.57 -22.71 7.29
C ARG A 63 -4.32 -23.23 8.71
N ALA A 64 -3.54 -22.49 9.49
CA ALA A 64 -3.32 -22.71 10.91
C ALA A 64 -3.40 -21.38 11.65
N GLN A 65 -3.90 -21.44 12.88
CA GLN A 65 -4.02 -20.31 13.81
C GLN A 65 -3.46 -20.75 15.16
N GLY A 66 -2.78 -19.84 15.85
CA GLY A 66 -2.23 -20.11 17.17
C GLY A 66 -1.38 -18.97 17.70
N GLU A 67 -0.85 -19.16 18.90
CA GLU A 67 0.11 -18.24 19.51
C GLU A 67 1.51 -18.51 18.94
N VAL A 68 2.28 -17.45 18.73
CA VAL A 68 3.70 -17.56 18.40
C VAL A 68 4.44 -18.02 19.64
N ASP A 69 4.99 -19.22 19.58
CA ASP A 69 5.74 -19.83 20.68
C ASP A 69 7.21 -19.38 20.64
N ALA A 70 7.85 -19.52 19.48
CA ALA A 70 9.26 -19.20 19.32
C ALA A 70 9.63 -18.79 17.89
N ILE A 71 10.76 -18.10 17.78
CA ILE A 71 11.49 -17.93 16.52
C ILE A 71 12.56 -19.04 16.49
N GLY A 72 12.38 -20.03 15.62
CA GLY A 72 13.29 -21.14 15.43
C GLY A 72 14.35 -20.83 14.38
N GLY A 73 15.62 -21.07 14.69
CA GLY A 73 16.72 -20.82 13.74
C GLY A 73 16.71 -19.37 13.21
N GLN A 74 17.05 -19.18 11.93
CA GLN A 74 17.04 -17.85 11.28
C GLN A 74 15.72 -17.52 10.57
N HIS A 75 14.97 -18.55 10.13
CA HIS A 75 13.86 -18.40 9.20
C HIS A 75 12.60 -19.17 9.62
N GLU A 76 12.55 -19.72 10.81
CA GLU A 76 11.39 -20.50 11.25
C GLU A 76 10.56 -19.73 12.28
N LEU A 77 9.25 -19.78 12.11
CA LEU A 77 8.28 -19.32 13.10
C LEU A 77 7.53 -20.53 13.65
N TRP A 78 7.58 -20.71 14.95
CA TRP A 78 6.91 -21.82 15.63
C TRP A 78 5.58 -21.31 16.17
N ILE A 79 4.51 -22.00 15.81
CA ILE A 79 3.14 -21.62 16.16
C ILE A 79 2.51 -22.76 16.95
N ALA A 80 2.04 -22.43 18.15
CA ALA A 80 1.30 -23.31 19.02
C ALA A 80 -0.21 -23.01 18.90
N GLY A 81 -0.95 -23.93 18.28
CA GLY A 81 -2.41 -23.83 18.14
C GLY A 81 -3.07 -25.18 18.40
N HIS A 82 -4.15 -25.48 17.65
CA HIS A 82 -4.76 -26.81 17.65
C HIS A 82 -3.76 -27.93 17.27
N MET A 83 -2.74 -27.58 16.50
CA MET A 83 -1.57 -28.40 16.23
C MET A 83 -0.33 -27.50 16.20
N ALA A 84 0.77 -27.96 16.79
CA ALA A 84 2.04 -27.27 16.66
C ALA A 84 2.54 -27.35 15.20
N CYS A 85 2.89 -26.21 14.62
CA CYS A 85 3.44 -26.17 13.27
C CYS A 85 4.62 -25.21 13.18
N ILE A 86 5.50 -25.49 12.24
CA ILE A 86 6.66 -24.67 11.92
C ILE A 86 6.38 -23.98 10.59
N VAL A 87 6.79 -22.73 10.47
CA VAL A 87 6.61 -21.95 9.25
C VAL A 87 7.96 -21.48 8.77
N ASP A 88 8.39 -21.99 7.63
CA ASP A 88 9.57 -21.51 6.94
C ASP A 88 9.25 -20.19 6.23
N LEU A 89 9.92 -19.15 6.69
CA LEU A 89 9.79 -17.77 6.28
C LEU A 89 11.00 -17.29 5.46
N HIS A 90 11.77 -18.21 4.86
CA HIS A 90 12.88 -17.84 3.98
C HIS A 90 12.39 -16.91 2.86
N ASP A 91 12.85 -15.65 2.90
CA ASP A 91 12.42 -14.54 2.03
C ASP A 91 10.90 -14.26 2.01
N ALA A 92 10.14 -14.76 2.98
CA ALA A 92 8.71 -14.51 3.06
C ALA A 92 8.39 -13.07 3.49
N TRP A 93 7.22 -12.61 3.06
CA TRP A 93 6.61 -11.38 3.56
C TRP A 93 5.68 -11.72 4.71
N VAL A 94 5.85 -11.03 5.83
CA VAL A 94 4.98 -11.13 7.00
C VAL A 94 4.14 -9.87 7.08
N TYR A 95 2.85 -10.04 7.35
CA TYR A 95 1.93 -8.95 7.57
C TYR A 95 1.71 -8.80 9.07
N VAL A 96 1.89 -7.61 9.61
CA VAL A 96 1.68 -7.32 11.02
C VAL A 96 0.42 -6.48 11.14
N LEU A 97 -0.61 -7.06 11.74
CA LEU A 97 -1.87 -6.40 12.04
C LEU A 97 -1.86 -6.00 13.53
N THR A 98 -1.72 -4.71 13.80
CA THR A 98 -1.72 -4.16 15.16
C THR A 98 -2.93 -3.27 15.38
N GLY A 99 -3.41 -3.19 16.61
CA GLY A 99 -4.45 -2.25 17.04
C GLY A 99 -5.85 -2.86 17.12
N GLY A 100 -6.71 -2.16 17.88
CA GLY A 100 -8.10 -2.56 18.11
C GLY A 100 -9.00 -2.41 16.88
N GLN A 101 -10.22 -2.96 16.95
CA GLN A 101 -11.15 -3.18 15.82
C GLN A 101 -11.36 -1.98 14.86
N ASP A 102 -11.25 -0.75 15.38
CA ASP A 102 -11.48 0.49 14.63
C ASP A 102 -10.21 1.25 14.20
N ASP A 103 -9.07 1.01 14.84
CA ASP A 103 -7.78 1.64 14.50
C ASP A 103 -6.69 0.58 14.27
N CYS A 104 -7.01 -0.45 13.49
CA CYS A 104 -5.98 -1.41 13.10
C CYS A 104 -5.12 -0.86 11.97
N ARG A 105 -3.83 -1.19 12.02
CA ARG A 105 -2.88 -0.94 10.94
C ARG A 105 -2.30 -2.27 10.47
N VAL A 106 -2.28 -2.46 9.15
CA VAL A 106 -1.54 -3.57 8.53
C VAL A 106 -0.24 -3.03 7.99
N GLU A 107 0.86 -3.62 8.44
CA GLU A 107 2.19 -3.37 7.90
C GLU A 107 2.69 -4.60 7.17
N ARG A 108 3.48 -4.39 6.11
CA ARG A 108 4.09 -5.46 5.34
C ARG A 108 5.59 -5.38 5.50
N LEU A 109 6.17 -6.42 6.08
CA LEU A 109 7.60 -6.48 6.41
C LEU A 109 8.21 -7.75 5.80
N ARG A 110 9.49 -7.67 5.45
CA ARG A 110 10.26 -8.90 5.21
C ARG A 110 10.51 -9.56 6.55
N TRP A 111 10.48 -10.89 6.60
CA TRP A 111 10.81 -11.62 7.83
C TRP A 111 12.16 -11.18 8.44
N ARG A 112 13.19 -11.01 7.60
CA ARG A 112 14.53 -10.52 8.04
C ARG A 112 14.52 -9.13 8.68
N ALA A 113 13.47 -8.33 8.50
CA ALA A 113 13.33 -7.01 9.09
C ALA A 113 12.55 -7.02 10.42
N LEU A 114 12.04 -8.19 10.84
CA LEU A 114 11.40 -8.40 12.15
C LEU A 114 12.46 -8.94 13.13
N PRO A 115 13.02 -8.11 14.02
CA PRO A 115 14.07 -8.54 14.95
C PRO A 115 13.52 -9.43 16.07
N SER A 116 12.25 -9.25 16.44
CA SER A 116 11.59 -9.96 17.53
C SER A 116 10.08 -9.98 17.33
N VAL A 117 9.43 -10.98 17.92
CA VAL A 117 7.96 -11.07 18.05
C VAL A 117 7.62 -10.94 19.53
N GLY A 118 6.63 -10.12 19.86
CA GLY A 118 6.21 -9.91 21.25
C GLY A 118 5.52 -11.14 21.82
N ALA A 119 5.66 -11.38 23.13
CA ALA A 119 4.90 -12.43 23.82
C ALA A 119 3.38 -12.21 23.66
N GLY A 120 2.60 -13.29 23.54
CA GLY A 120 1.16 -13.21 23.30
C GLY A 120 0.78 -12.85 21.85
N THR A 121 1.74 -12.68 20.94
CA THR A 121 1.43 -12.46 19.52
C THR A 121 0.81 -13.72 18.93
N ARG A 122 -0.33 -13.58 18.27
CA ARG A 122 -0.97 -14.66 17.53
C ARG A 122 -0.56 -14.62 16.06
N ALA A 123 -0.54 -15.78 15.44
CA ALA A 123 -0.19 -15.93 14.03
C ALA A 123 -1.27 -16.70 13.28
N PHE A 124 -1.65 -16.15 12.14
CA PHE A 124 -2.42 -16.84 11.11
C PHE A 124 -1.52 -17.16 9.95
N VAL A 125 -1.51 -18.43 9.57
CA VAL A 125 -0.66 -18.93 8.50
C VAL A 125 -1.49 -19.72 7.52
N ALA A 126 -1.29 -19.47 6.24
CA ALA A 126 -1.97 -20.16 5.18
C ALA A 126 -1.04 -20.43 4.00
N GLY A 127 -0.97 -21.68 3.57
CA GLY A 127 0.01 -22.08 2.56
C GLY A 127 0.02 -23.57 2.34
N SER A 128 1.02 -24.02 1.59
CA SER A 128 1.29 -25.45 1.45
C SER A 128 1.91 -25.98 2.74
N ALA A 129 1.35 -27.07 3.25
CA ALA A 129 1.86 -27.79 4.40
C ALA A 129 2.39 -29.16 3.97
N SER A 130 3.52 -29.55 4.54
CA SER A 130 4.11 -30.88 4.42
C SER A 130 4.40 -31.45 5.80
N PHE A 131 4.36 -32.77 5.91
CA PHE A 131 4.76 -33.46 7.12
C PHE A 131 6.19 -33.95 6.95
N THR A 132 7.12 -33.46 7.78
CA THR A 132 8.55 -33.77 7.67
C THR A 132 9.15 -33.93 9.06
N GLY A 133 9.81 -35.05 9.31
CA GLY A 133 10.47 -35.30 10.61
C GLY A 133 9.52 -35.31 11.81
N GLY A 134 8.27 -35.75 11.63
CA GLY A 134 7.26 -35.76 12.70
C GLY A 134 6.62 -34.39 12.98
N ARG A 135 6.91 -33.38 12.16
CA ARG A 135 6.41 -32.01 12.33
C ARG A 135 5.68 -31.55 11.08
N THR A 136 4.64 -30.74 11.28
CA THR A 136 3.98 -30.06 10.17
C THR A 136 4.72 -28.77 9.87
N VAL A 137 5.18 -28.64 8.63
CA VAL A 137 5.93 -27.48 8.16
C VAL A 137 5.13 -26.79 7.06
N PHE A 138 4.80 -25.52 7.27
CA PHE A 138 4.40 -24.61 6.22
C PHE A 138 5.66 -24.06 5.57
N GLY A 139 5.78 -24.18 4.27
CA GLY A 139 6.96 -23.71 3.57
C GLY A 139 6.66 -23.27 2.16
N PRO A 140 7.65 -22.65 1.50
CA PRO A 140 7.54 -22.35 0.08
C PRO A 140 7.33 -23.64 -0.71
N SER A 141 6.20 -23.75 -1.40
CA SER A 141 5.96 -24.84 -2.37
C SER A 141 6.17 -24.28 -3.77
N GLY A 142 7.38 -24.46 -4.30
CA GLY A 142 7.80 -23.85 -5.57
C GLY A 142 7.91 -22.33 -5.45
N LYS A 143 7.03 -21.59 -6.14
CA LYS A 143 7.04 -20.11 -6.17
C LYS A 143 6.12 -19.44 -5.14
N ASP A 144 5.29 -20.21 -4.45
CA ASP A 144 4.28 -19.67 -3.53
C ASP A 144 4.79 -19.71 -2.08
N SER A 145 5.13 -18.54 -1.53
CA SER A 145 5.42 -18.38 -0.10
C SER A 145 4.12 -18.42 0.73
N PRO A 146 4.16 -18.92 1.98
CA PRO A 146 3.01 -18.90 2.87
C PRO A 146 2.57 -17.45 3.18
N LEU A 147 1.27 -17.24 3.30
CA LEU A 147 0.71 -16.02 3.87
C LEU A 147 0.83 -16.11 5.39
N VAL A 148 1.53 -15.16 6.00
CA VAL A 148 1.66 -15.07 7.46
C VAL A 148 1.18 -13.71 7.93
N ILE A 149 0.24 -13.72 8.88
CA ILE A 149 -0.30 -12.53 9.52
C ILE A 149 -0.08 -12.65 11.03
N LEU A 150 0.76 -11.78 11.58
CA LEU A 150 0.93 -11.62 13.03
C LEU A 150 -0.10 -10.62 13.54
N HIS A 151 -0.76 -10.92 14.65
CA HIS A 151 -1.78 -10.04 15.23
C HIS A 151 -1.90 -10.15 16.76
N ASP A 152 -2.53 -9.14 17.34
CA ASP A 152 -2.71 -8.92 18.78
C ASP A 152 -4.15 -9.14 19.27
N GLY A 153 -5.11 -9.38 18.37
CA GLY A 153 -6.54 -9.57 18.72
C GLY A 153 -7.06 -10.97 18.40
N ASP A 154 -8.38 -11.15 18.53
CA ASP A 154 -9.05 -12.44 18.33
C ASP A 154 -8.95 -12.99 16.90
N ASP A 155 -8.92 -14.32 16.81
CA ASP A 155 -8.79 -15.10 15.57
C ASP A 155 -10.06 -15.02 14.70
N GLU A 156 -11.25 -14.98 15.32
CA GLU A 156 -12.54 -14.94 14.62
C GLU A 156 -12.69 -13.69 13.76
N ASP A 157 -12.24 -12.55 14.29
CA ASP A 157 -12.32 -11.25 13.65
C ASP A 157 -11.12 -10.96 12.74
N LEU A 158 -10.11 -11.83 12.71
CA LEU A 158 -8.85 -11.58 12.01
C LEU A 158 -9.06 -11.32 10.52
N ILE A 159 -9.77 -12.22 9.82
CA ILE A 159 -9.98 -12.12 8.37
C ILE A 159 -10.70 -10.81 8.05
N ARG A 160 -11.71 -10.48 8.86
CA ARG A 160 -12.50 -9.27 8.75
C ARG A 160 -11.64 -8.02 8.95
N ARG A 161 -10.82 -7.98 10.00
CA ARG A 161 -9.86 -6.88 10.28
C ARG A 161 -8.82 -6.76 9.18
N ALA A 162 -8.23 -7.87 8.74
CA ALA A 162 -7.21 -7.91 7.69
C ALA A 162 -7.76 -7.42 6.34
N VAL A 163 -9.00 -7.76 5.98
CA VAL A 163 -9.64 -7.26 4.75
C VAL A 163 -10.02 -5.78 4.87
N LYS A 164 -10.62 -5.36 6.00
CA LYS A 164 -11.02 -3.96 6.28
C LYS A 164 -9.83 -3.01 6.24
N HIS A 165 -8.75 -3.38 6.93
CA HIS A 165 -7.56 -2.56 7.18
C HIS A 165 -6.37 -2.89 6.29
N GLY A 166 -6.47 -3.93 5.44
CA GLY A 166 -5.51 -4.29 4.39
C GLY A 166 -5.48 -3.33 3.20
N ARG A 167 -5.55 -2.02 3.49
CA ARG A 167 -5.46 -0.92 2.52
C ARG A 167 -4.53 0.13 3.09
N HIS A 168 -3.57 0.58 2.28
CA HIS A 168 -2.76 1.72 2.67
C HIS A 168 -3.62 2.96 2.87
N GLY A 169 -3.47 3.66 4.00
CA GLY A 169 -4.17 4.93 4.25
C GLY A 169 -3.85 6.01 3.21
N ASN A 170 -2.67 5.98 2.60
CA ASN A 170 -2.27 6.88 1.51
C ASN A 170 -1.40 6.15 0.47
N GLU A 171 -2.03 5.65 -0.60
CA GLU A 171 -1.34 4.94 -1.69
C GLU A 171 -0.28 5.81 -2.41
N TYR A 172 -0.46 7.14 -2.41
CA TYR A 172 0.44 8.09 -3.07
C TYR A 172 1.66 8.47 -2.22
N TRP A 173 1.63 8.22 -0.91
CA TRP A 173 2.77 8.44 -0.03
C TRP A 173 3.47 7.13 0.26
N ASN A 174 4.32 6.73 -0.68
CA ASN A 174 5.09 5.49 -0.65
C ASN A 174 6.60 5.80 -0.88
N PRO A 175 7.51 4.84 -0.62
CA PRO A 175 8.95 5.07 -0.78
C PRO A 175 9.36 5.54 -2.17
N VAL A 176 8.69 5.06 -3.23
CA VAL A 176 8.97 5.49 -4.62
C VAL A 176 8.64 6.98 -4.77
N THR A 177 7.50 7.43 -4.25
CA THR A 177 7.15 8.86 -4.26
C THR A 177 8.17 9.70 -3.50
N GLN A 178 8.64 9.26 -2.32
CA GLN A 178 9.61 10.00 -1.52
C GLN A 178 10.95 10.15 -2.23
N VAL A 179 11.50 9.05 -2.75
CA VAL A 179 12.75 9.06 -3.53
C VAL A 179 12.58 9.89 -4.80
N SER A 180 11.45 9.75 -5.49
CA SER A 180 11.14 10.49 -6.71
C SER A 180 11.09 12.00 -6.46
N LEU A 181 10.43 12.45 -5.39
CA LEU A 181 10.38 13.87 -5.03
C LEU A 181 11.78 14.42 -4.73
N ALA A 182 12.60 13.68 -3.97
CA ALA A 182 13.97 14.09 -3.65
C ALA A 182 14.84 14.23 -4.92
N LEU A 183 14.80 13.24 -5.81
CA LEU A 183 15.53 13.29 -7.08
C LEU A 183 15.01 14.40 -8.00
N GLY A 184 13.69 14.62 -8.04
CA GLY A 184 13.08 15.70 -8.80
C GLY A 184 13.55 17.08 -8.33
N VAL A 185 13.61 17.32 -7.02
CA VAL A 185 14.13 18.57 -6.44
C VAL A 185 15.60 18.78 -6.79
N ALA A 186 16.43 17.73 -6.67
CA ALA A 186 17.84 17.79 -7.04
C ALA A 186 18.03 18.09 -8.53
N ALA A 187 17.29 17.41 -9.41
CA ALA A 187 17.34 17.63 -10.85
C ALA A 187 16.89 19.04 -11.24
N MET A 188 15.79 19.54 -10.65
CA MET A 188 15.29 20.90 -10.88
C MET A 188 16.28 21.96 -10.42
N SER A 189 16.93 21.76 -9.27
CA SER A 189 17.97 22.67 -8.76
C SER A 189 19.16 22.76 -9.73
N GLY A 190 19.57 21.63 -10.31
CA GLY A 190 20.58 21.59 -11.36
C GLY A 190 20.15 22.34 -12.63
N ILE A 191 18.92 22.13 -13.11
CA ILE A 191 18.38 22.84 -14.28
C ILE A 191 18.37 24.35 -14.05
N LEU A 192 17.87 24.79 -12.89
CA LEU A 192 17.81 26.21 -12.53
C LEU A 192 19.19 26.84 -12.44
N SER A 193 20.16 26.14 -11.87
CA SER A 193 21.55 26.62 -11.74
C SER A 193 22.25 26.78 -13.09
N LEU A 194 21.98 25.88 -14.03
CA LEU A 194 22.56 25.90 -15.38
C LEU A 194 21.82 26.87 -16.32
N SER A 195 20.54 27.10 -16.08
CA SER A 195 19.76 28.10 -16.79
C SER A 195 20.20 29.49 -16.34
N ARG A 196 20.89 30.24 -17.21
CA ARG A 196 21.19 31.65 -16.98
C ARG A 196 19.89 32.48 -17.04
N LEU A 197 19.08 32.45 -15.98
CA LEU A 197 17.72 33.00 -15.94
C LEU A 197 17.66 34.50 -16.29
N GLY A 198 18.72 35.26 -16.04
CA GLY A 198 18.79 36.71 -16.32
C GLY A 198 18.77 37.11 -17.80
N GLY A 199 18.89 36.16 -18.74
CA GLY A 199 18.83 36.43 -20.19
C GLY A 199 17.61 35.82 -20.89
N MET A 200 16.69 35.21 -20.15
CA MET A 200 15.52 34.52 -20.73
C MET A 200 14.27 35.41 -20.71
N PRO A 201 13.35 35.27 -21.69
CA PRO A 201 12.05 35.94 -21.65
C PRO A 201 11.31 35.58 -20.36
N SER A 202 10.61 36.55 -19.76
CA SER A 202 9.93 36.38 -18.47
C SER A 202 8.96 35.19 -18.44
N LEU A 203 8.28 34.90 -19.56
CA LEU A 203 7.41 33.72 -19.70
C LEU A 203 8.18 32.39 -19.54
N VAL A 204 9.38 32.28 -20.14
CA VAL A 204 10.21 31.08 -20.08
C VAL A 204 10.65 30.84 -18.64
N THR A 205 11.16 31.88 -17.98
CA THR A 205 11.56 31.84 -16.57
C THR A 205 10.38 31.49 -15.66
N ALA A 206 9.21 32.10 -15.88
CA ALA A 206 8.00 31.82 -15.10
C ALA A 206 7.53 30.37 -15.22
N LEU A 207 7.54 29.80 -16.43
CA LEU A 207 7.16 28.41 -16.67
C LEU A 207 8.16 27.42 -16.04
N THR A 208 9.46 27.68 -16.17
CA THR A 208 10.50 26.84 -15.56
C THR A 208 10.39 26.85 -14.03
N LEU A 209 10.21 28.01 -13.41
CA LEU A 209 10.02 28.13 -11.96
C LEU A 209 8.72 27.45 -11.52
N CYS A 210 7.61 27.67 -12.23
CA CYS A 210 6.34 27.00 -11.94
C CYS A 210 6.46 25.47 -11.98
N ALA A 211 7.21 24.92 -12.94
CA ALA A 211 7.47 23.49 -13.02
C ALA A 211 8.34 22.99 -11.86
N ALA A 212 9.40 23.73 -11.51
CA ALA A 212 10.30 23.37 -10.41
C ALA A 212 9.58 23.34 -9.05
N PHE A 213 8.71 24.32 -8.79
CA PHE A 213 7.94 24.44 -7.55
C PHE A 213 6.56 23.76 -7.61
N SER A 214 6.28 22.98 -8.64
CA SER A 214 4.99 22.32 -8.81
C SER A 214 4.52 21.47 -7.62
N PRO A 215 5.38 20.75 -6.85
CA PRO A 215 4.92 20.00 -5.67
C PRO A 215 4.33 20.88 -4.56
N ILE A 216 4.71 22.15 -4.52
CA ILE A 216 4.24 23.11 -3.50
C ILE A 216 2.97 23.81 -3.96
N LEU A 217 2.65 23.79 -5.26
CA LEU A 217 1.48 24.50 -5.80
C LEU A 217 0.18 24.15 -5.06
N PRO A 218 -0.18 22.89 -4.74
CA PRO A 218 -1.40 22.59 -3.99
C PRO A 218 -1.48 23.22 -2.59
N LEU A 219 -0.34 23.64 -2.03
CA LEU A 219 -0.23 24.24 -0.69
C LEU A 219 -0.28 25.78 -0.71
N LEU A 220 -0.31 26.39 -1.89
CA LEU A 220 -0.49 27.84 -2.03
C LEU A 220 -1.99 28.20 -2.01
N PRO A 221 -2.40 29.35 -1.47
CA PRO A 221 -3.77 29.86 -1.65
C PRO A 221 -4.03 30.22 -3.13
N PRO A 222 -5.21 29.92 -3.72
CA PRO A 222 -6.39 29.24 -3.15
C PRO A 222 -6.32 27.70 -3.11
N GLY A 223 -5.33 27.07 -3.75
CA GLY A 223 -5.20 25.60 -3.85
C GLY A 223 -5.27 24.82 -2.54
N VAL A 224 -4.91 25.41 -1.39
CA VAL A 224 -5.09 24.80 -0.05
C VAL A 224 -6.53 24.33 0.17
N VAL A 225 -7.52 25.14 -0.21
CA VAL A 225 -8.95 24.80 -0.06
C VAL A 225 -9.28 23.54 -0.84
N GLY A 226 -8.81 23.48 -2.08
CA GLY A 226 -9.02 22.33 -2.93
C GLY A 226 -8.23 21.09 -2.51
N PHE A 227 -7.05 21.26 -1.90
CA PHE A 227 -6.30 20.17 -1.28
C PHE A 227 -7.08 19.56 -0.10
N PHE A 228 -7.70 20.37 0.76
CA PHE A 228 -8.55 19.86 1.84
C PHE A 228 -9.79 19.14 1.29
N LEU A 229 -10.43 19.70 0.25
CA LEU A 229 -11.56 19.06 -0.42
C LEU A 229 -11.16 17.71 -1.04
N TYR A 230 -10.02 17.67 -1.74
CA TYR A 230 -9.40 16.45 -2.25
C TYR A 230 -9.22 15.41 -1.14
N ARG A 231 -8.59 15.80 -0.02
CA ARG A 231 -8.30 14.89 1.11
C ARG A 231 -9.58 14.36 1.76
N TRP A 232 -10.60 15.20 1.90
CA TRP A 232 -11.91 14.79 2.42
C TRP A 232 -12.61 13.79 1.49
N LEU A 233 -12.69 14.09 0.19
CA LEU A 233 -13.28 13.20 -0.83
C LEU A 233 -12.51 11.88 -0.94
N TRP A 234 -11.18 11.92 -0.85
CA TRP A 234 -10.33 10.73 -0.88
C TRP A 234 -10.59 9.82 0.32
N LYS A 235 -10.64 10.37 1.54
CA LYS A 235 -11.00 9.61 2.74
C LYS A 235 -12.38 8.97 2.62
N ARG A 236 -13.36 9.71 2.08
CA ARG A 236 -14.71 9.18 1.80
C ARG A 236 -14.67 8.04 0.79
N ALA A 237 -13.90 8.18 -0.29
CA ALA A 237 -13.72 7.12 -1.28
C ALA A 237 -13.08 5.87 -0.67
N LEU A 238 -12.07 6.02 0.20
CA LEU A 238 -11.44 4.91 0.91
C LEU A 238 -12.46 4.16 1.79
N ARG A 239 -13.24 4.88 2.60
CA ARG A 239 -14.29 4.30 3.44
C ARG A 239 -15.33 3.53 2.63
N LEU A 240 -15.79 4.07 1.50
CA LEU A 240 -16.74 3.38 0.62
C LEU A 240 -16.17 2.11 0.02
N ARG A 241 -14.87 2.10 -0.33
CA ARG A 241 -14.21 0.90 -0.84
C ARG A 241 -13.97 -0.14 0.25
N SER A 242 -13.68 0.25 1.49
CA SER A 242 -13.55 -0.72 2.58
C SER A 242 -14.90 -1.36 2.90
N LEU A 243 -15.98 -0.57 2.99
CA LEU A 243 -17.34 -1.10 3.14
C LEU A 243 -17.74 -2.04 2.02
N ARG A 244 -17.37 -1.73 0.76
CA ARG A 244 -17.58 -2.64 -0.36
C ARG A 244 -16.82 -3.95 -0.17
N ASP A 245 -15.56 -3.89 0.23
CA ASP A 245 -14.72 -5.08 0.38
C ASP A 245 -15.26 -6.00 1.49
N MET A 246 -15.82 -5.41 2.55
CA MET A 246 -16.52 -6.12 3.62
C MET A 246 -17.80 -6.81 3.11
N GLU A 247 -18.65 -6.07 2.39
CA GLU A 247 -19.87 -6.63 1.79
C GLU A 247 -19.56 -7.79 0.82
N VAL A 248 -18.44 -7.70 0.10
CA VAL A 248 -17.98 -8.79 -0.80
C VAL A 248 -17.48 -10.01 -0.04
N LEU A 249 -16.93 -9.81 1.17
CA LEU A 249 -16.53 -10.90 2.04
C LEU A 249 -17.76 -11.64 2.60
N ASP A 250 -18.77 -10.89 3.04
CA ASP A 250 -19.95 -11.43 3.72
C ASP A 250 -20.97 -12.05 2.73
N ASP A 251 -21.37 -11.30 1.70
CA ASP A 251 -22.49 -11.64 0.79
C ASP A 251 -22.05 -11.80 -0.68
N GLY A 252 -20.75 -11.74 -0.97
CA GLY A 252 -20.23 -11.75 -2.33
C GLY A 252 -20.62 -10.49 -3.14
N TRP A 253 -20.75 -10.62 -4.47
CA TRP A 253 -21.06 -9.47 -5.34
C TRP A 253 -22.54 -9.08 -5.31
N SER A 254 -23.00 -8.57 -4.17
CA SER A 254 -24.37 -8.11 -3.96
C SER A 254 -24.70 -6.81 -4.72
N ARG A 255 -25.98 -6.45 -4.79
CA ARG A 255 -26.44 -5.14 -5.33
C ARG A 255 -25.84 -3.98 -4.53
N LYS A 256 -25.69 -4.15 -3.22
CA LYS A 256 -25.06 -3.16 -2.32
C LYS A 256 -23.58 -2.99 -2.64
N ALA A 257 -22.83 -4.08 -2.84
CA ALA A 257 -21.42 -4.01 -3.24
C ALA A 257 -21.21 -3.24 -4.55
N ARG A 258 -22.09 -3.45 -5.54
CA ARG A 258 -22.06 -2.69 -6.81
C ARG A 258 -22.36 -1.20 -6.61
N ALA A 259 -23.35 -0.86 -5.78
CA ALA A 259 -23.67 0.52 -5.45
C ALA A 259 -22.49 1.23 -4.75
N LEU A 260 -21.88 0.58 -3.76
CA LEU A 260 -20.70 1.09 -3.04
C LEU A 260 -19.52 1.29 -3.99
N ARG A 261 -19.30 0.38 -4.96
CA ARG A 261 -18.28 0.55 -6.00
C ARG A 261 -18.53 1.80 -6.84
N ALA A 262 -19.77 2.04 -7.27
CA ALA A 262 -20.11 3.21 -8.06
C ALA A 262 -19.90 4.51 -7.26
N MET A 263 -20.34 4.56 -6.00
CA MET A 263 -20.14 5.71 -5.11
C MET A 263 -18.65 5.97 -4.85
N ALA A 264 -17.87 4.92 -4.61
CA ALA A 264 -16.43 5.02 -4.43
C ALA A 264 -15.74 5.59 -5.68
N SER A 265 -16.10 5.12 -6.88
CA SER A 265 -15.55 5.64 -8.14
C SER A 265 -15.89 7.12 -8.34
N LYS A 266 -17.14 7.52 -8.07
CA LYS A 266 -17.58 8.93 -8.14
C LYS A 266 -16.78 9.81 -7.17
N ALA A 267 -16.65 9.39 -5.91
CA ALA A 267 -15.86 10.12 -4.91
C ALA A 267 -14.37 10.23 -5.29
N THR A 268 -13.82 9.18 -5.93
CA THR A 268 -12.44 9.19 -6.43
C THR A 268 -12.26 10.20 -7.55
N ALA A 269 -13.15 10.18 -8.55
CA ALA A 269 -13.14 11.10 -9.67
C ALA A 269 -13.31 12.55 -9.20
N ALA A 270 -14.24 12.79 -8.26
CA ALA A 270 -14.41 14.10 -7.65
C ALA A 270 -13.15 14.57 -6.89
N SER A 271 -12.48 13.68 -6.14
CA SER A 271 -11.23 14.05 -5.46
C SER A 271 -10.13 14.41 -6.46
N ALA A 272 -9.98 13.65 -7.55
CA ALA A 272 -8.99 13.90 -8.58
C ALA A 272 -9.27 15.22 -9.31
N ALA A 273 -10.52 15.48 -9.66
CA ALA A 273 -10.95 16.73 -10.28
C ALA A 273 -10.66 17.93 -9.36
N ALA A 274 -11.01 17.84 -8.07
CA ALA A 274 -10.71 18.88 -7.10
C ALA A 274 -9.21 19.18 -7.02
N PHE A 275 -8.36 18.16 -7.00
CA PHE A 275 -6.91 18.33 -6.98
C PHE A 275 -6.38 18.97 -8.28
N VAL A 276 -6.81 18.48 -9.45
CA VAL A 276 -6.37 18.98 -10.76
C VAL A 276 -6.77 20.43 -10.98
N VAL A 277 -8.03 20.80 -10.68
CA VAL A 277 -8.51 22.18 -10.81
C VAL A 277 -7.71 23.11 -9.91
N SER A 278 -7.47 22.70 -8.67
CA SER A 278 -6.73 23.51 -7.70
C SER A 278 -5.27 23.71 -8.10
N PHE A 279 -4.64 22.64 -8.59
CA PHE A 279 -3.30 22.70 -9.14
C PHE A 279 -3.23 23.62 -10.35
N ALA A 280 -4.18 23.51 -11.30
CA ALA A 280 -4.23 24.34 -12.50
C ALA A 280 -4.43 25.82 -12.20
N VAL A 281 -5.33 26.15 -11.26
CA VAL A 281 -5.55 27.54 -10.80
C VAL A 281 -4.26 28.12 -10.21
N ASN A 282 -3.59 27.38 -9.32
CA ASN A 282 -2.36 27.87 -8.70
C ASN A 282 -1.18 27.95 -9.68
N ALA A 283 -1.09 27.01 -10.64
CA ALA A 283 -0.09 27.08 -11.71
C ALA A 283 -0.30 28.33 -12.55
N TRP A 284 -1.55 28.60 -12.95
CA TRP A 284 -1.89 29.81 -13.72
C TRP A 284 -1.59 31.10 -12.95
N LEU A 285 -1.99 31.19 -11.68
CA LEU A 285 -1.69 32.33 -10.82
C LEU A 285 -0.18 32.54 -10.64
N THR A 286 0.57 31.46 -10.43
CA THR A 286 2.03 31.52 -10.25
C THR A 286 2.70 32.04 -11.51
N VAL A 287 2.34 31.52 -12.69
CA VAL A 287 2.89 32.00 -13.97
C VAL A 287 2.51 33.46 -14.21
N PHE A 288 1.26 33.83 -13.93
CA PHE A 288 0.79 35.21 -14.08
C PHE A 288 1.56 36.19 -13.19
N LEU A 289 1.75 35.86 -11.91
CA LEU A 289 2.49 36.68 -10.95
C LEU A 289 3.97 36.76 -11.34
N LEU A 290 4.63 35.63 -11.60
CA LEU A 290 6.03 35.61 -12.00
C LEU A 290 6.29 36.44 -13.26
N ARG A 291 5.40 36.37 -14.26
CA ARG A 291 5.51 37.19 -15.48
C ARG A 291 5.42 38.70 -15.20
N ARG A 292 4.74 39.11 -14.12
CA ARG A 292 4.60 40.53 -13.75
C ARG A 292 5.83 41.06 -13.01
N PHE A 293 6.56 40.20 -12.31
CA PHE A 293 7.70 40.58 -11.47
C PHE A 293 9.07 40.29 -12.08
N LEU A 294 9.15 39.49 -13.14
CA LEU A 294 10.34 39.17 -13.92
C LEU A 294 10.36 39.95 -15.23
#